data_AF-A0A1Q6V351-F1
#
_entry.id   AF-A0A1Q6V351-F1
#
_cell.length_a   1.000
_cell.length_b   1.000
_cell.length_c   1.000
_cell.angle_alpha   90.00
_cell.angle_beta   90.00
_cell.angle_gamma   90.00
#
_symmetry.space_group_name_H-M   'P 1'
#
loop_
_entity.id
_entity.type
_entity.pdbx_description
1 polymer ?
#
loop_
_entity_poly.entity_id
_entity_poly.type
_entity_poly.pdbx_seq_one_letter_code
_entity_poly.pdbx_strand_id
1 'polypeptide(L)'
;MVSRGIARQLLGTVTAVLAGWLTALLLLEATTAIELLQEPHYIVPDALVVGPIVSAWFMAYFILPVWALILIPLYLFIPSSSMLWRWPICTLCGAAAGFLIVSLVFGGIPRVGHVSSGAWASYIRATIVGGVTCLIGSLTKHMFKPAI
;
A
#
# COMPACT_ATOMS: atom_id res chain seq x y z
N MET A 1 -14.71 2.49 28.92
CA MET A 1 -15.32 2.04 27.65
C MET A 1 -14.63 2.61 26.40
N VAL A 2 -13.96 3.77 26.48
CA VAL A 2 -13.23 4.41 25.37
C VAL A 2 -12.11 3.54 24.75
N SER A 3 -11.36 2.76 25.54
CA SER A 3 -10.24 1.97 24.99
C SER A 3 -10.66 0.79 24.11
N ARG A 4 -11.87 0.23 24.30
CA ARG A 4 -12.40 -0.85 23.44
C ARG A 4 -12.74 -0.34 22.02
N GLY A 5 -13.12 0.93 21.89
CA GLY A 5 -13.38 1.56 20.58
C GLY A 5 -12.11 1.78 19.78
N ILE A 6 -11.09 2.36 20.43
CA ILE A 6 -9.78 2.65 19.81
C ILE A 6 -9.07 1.35 19.41
N ALA A 7 -9.09 0.32 20.28
CA ALA A 7 -8.48 -0.97 19.95
C ALA A 7 -9.12 -1.62 18.71
N ARG A 8 -10.45 -1.51 18.55
CA ARG A 8 -11.16 -2.04 17.38
C ARG A 8 -10.86 -1.26 16.11
N GLN A 9 -10.74 0.06 16.20
CA GLN A 9 -10.32 0.91 15.08
C GLN A 9 -8.90 0.57 14.64
N LEU A 10 -7.96 0.48 15.58
CA LEU A 10 -6.57 0.08 15.31
C LEU A 10 -6.50 -1.29 14.64
N LEU A 11 -7.25 -2.27 15.14
CA LEU A 11 -7.33 -3.59 14.53
C LEU A 11 -7.85 -3.51 13.08
N GLY A 12 -8.85 -2.68 12.82
CA GLY A 12 -9.34 -2.39 11.46
C GLY A 12 -8.27 -1.76 10.58
N THR A 13 -7.43 -0.88 11.12
CA THR A 13 -6.34 -0.26 10.34
C THR A 13 -5.29 -1.31 9.98
N VAL A 14 -4.95 -2.20 10.93
CA VAL A 14 -3.99 -3.28 10.74
C VAL A 14 -4.50 -4.27 9.69
N THR A 15 -5.78 -4.66 9.75
CA THR A 15 -6.35 -5.56 8.74
C THR A 15 -6.39 -4.93 7.36
N ALA A 16 -6.73 -3.64 7.23
CA ALA A 16 -6.71 -2.94 5.95
C ALA A 16 -5.29 -2.84 5.35
N VAL A 17 -4.29 -2.58 6.20
CA VAL A 17 -2.87 -2.53 5.79
C VAL A 17 -2.38 -3.90 5.37
N LEU A 18 -2.59 -4.93 6.18
CA LEU A 18 -2.16 -6.29 5.86
C LEU A 18 -2.84 -6.81 4.59
N ALA A 19 -4.14 -6.56 4.43
CA ALA A 19 -4.86 -6.96 3.23
C ALA A 19 -4.38 -6.20 1.99
N GLY A 20 -4.12 -4.89 2.10
CA GLY A 20 -3.58 -4.11 0.98
C GLY A 20 -2.15 -4.50 0.62
N TRP A 21 -1.31 -4.77 1.61
CA TRP A 21 0.05 -5.28 1.44
C TRP A 21 0.07 -6.65 0.75
N LEU A 22 -0.73 -7.62 1.24
CA LEU A 22 -0.84 -8.95 0.65
C LEU A 22 -1.40 -8.89 -0.78
N THR A 23 -2.41 -8.05 -1.02
CA THR A 23 -3.01 -7.91 -2.35
C THR A 23 -2.02 -7.31 -3.34
N ALA A 24 -1.28 -6.28 -2.93
CA ALA A 24 -0.24 -5.69 -3.77
C ALA A 24 0.89 -6.69 -4.05
N LEU A 25 1.33 -7.44 -3.04
CA LEU A 25 2.31 -8.51 -3.22
C LEU A 25 1.83 -9.56 -4.22
N LEU A 26 0.61 -10.06 -4.05
CA LEU A 26 0.04 -11.06 -4.96
C LEU A 26 -0.04 -10.55 -6.39
N LEU A 27 -0.49 -9.31 -6.61
CA LEU A 27 -0.59 -8.74 -7.95
C LEU A 27 0.78 -8.59 -8.60
N LEU A 28 1.76 -8.07 -7.87
CA LEU A 28 3.11 -7.83 -8.40
C LEU A 28 3.86 -9.12 -8.66
N GLU A 29 3.78 -10.09 -7.75
CA GLU A 29 4.44 -11.38 -7.95
C GLU A 29 3.72 -12.25 -8.99
N ALA A 30 2.40 -12.10 -9.17
CA ALA A 30 1.70 -12.73 -10.28
C ALA A 30 2.19 -12.17 -11.63
N THR A 31 2.41 -10.85 -11.75
CA THR A 31 2.93 -10.27 -13.00
C THR A 31 4.36 -10.72 -13.31
N THR A 32 5.24 -10.75 -12.31
CA THR A 32 6.62 -11.23 -12.51
C THR A 32 6.66 -12.72 -12.83
N ALA A 33 5.81 -13.54 -12.21
CA ALA A 33 5.68 -14.95 -12.53
C ALA A 33 5.21 -15.18 -13.97
N ILE A 34 4.27 -14.37 -14.47
CA ILE A 34 3.81 -14.45 -15.87
C ILE A 34 4.95 -14.11 -16.84
N GLU A 35 5.70 -13.03 -16.58
CA GLU A 35 6.84 -12.64 -17.41
C GLU A 35 7.93 -13.73 -17.43
N LEU A 36 8.25 -14.31 -16.27
CA LEU A 36 9.23 -15.41 -16.15
C LEU A 36 8.78 -16.69 -16.88
N LEU A 37 7.48 -16.96 -16.94
CA LEU A 37 6.93 -18.10 -17.69
C LEU A 37 6.96 -17.88 -19.21
N GLN A 38 6.95 -16.62 -19.66
CA GLN A 38 7.01 -16.25 -21.08
C GLN A 38 8.45 -16.26 -21.62
N GLU A 39 9.46 -15.98 -20.78
CA GLU A 39 10.89 -15.99 -21.14
C GLU A 39 11.70 -17.02 -20.31
N PRO A 40 11.56 -18.33 -20.58
CA PRO A 40 12.09 -19.41 -19.74
C PRO A 40 13.63 -19.54 -19.73
N HIS A 41 14.36 -18.73 -20.48
CA HIS A 41 15.81 -18.84 -20.61
C HIS A 41 16.60 -18.35 -19.36
N TYR A 42 15.94 -17.74 -18.38
CA TYR A 42 16.56 -17.16 -17.17
C TYR A 42 15.91 -17.62 -15.86
N ILE A 43 15.38 -18.85 -15.80
CA ILE A 43 14.75 -19.36 -14.56
C ILE A 43 15.84 -19.71 -13.54
N VAL A 44 16.20 -18.74 -12.70
CA VAL A 44 16.93 -18.99 -11.44
C VAL A 44 15.86 -19.38 -10.40
N PRO A 45 15.88 -20.59 -9.83
CA PRO A 45 14.90 -21.02 -8.82
C PRO A 45 14.78 -20.03 -7.64
N ASP A 46 15.88 -19.36 -7.33
CA ASP A 46 15.94 -18.33 -6.29
C ASP A 46 15.06 -17.11 -6.62
N ALA A 47 14.84 -16.77 -7.89
CA ALA A 47 14.04 -15.60 -8.27
C ALA A 47 12.56 -15.76 -7.88
N LEU A 48 12.01 -16.98 -7.94
CA LEU A 48 10.62 -17.28 -7.59
C LEU A 48 10.36 -17.36 -6.07
N VAL A 49 11.40 -17.47 -5.26
CA VAL A 49 11.28 -17.59 -3.79
C VAL A 49 11.89 -16.39 -3.08
N VAL A 50 13.13 -16.03 -3.41
CA VAL A 50 13.85 -14.89 -2.80
C VAL A 50 13.28 -13.55 -3.28
N GLY A 51 12.88 -13.46 -4.56
CA GLY A 51 12.28 -12.25 -5.15
C GLY A 51 11.05 -11.77 -4.37
N PRO A 52 10.02 -12.60 -4.20
CA PRO A 52 8.82 -12.26 -3.42
C PRO A 52 9.12 -11.87 -1.97
N ILE A 53 10.07 -12.54 -1.32
CA ILE A 53 10.44 -12.25 0.08
C ILE A 53 11.09 -10.87 0.18
N VAL A 54 12.06 -10.57 -0.68
CA VAL A 54 12.73 -9.26 -0.70
C VAL A 54 11.74 -8.15 -1.06
N SER A 55 10.85 -8.41 -2.04
CA SER A 55 9.75 -7.52 -2.45
C SER A 55 8.79 -7.24 -1.29
N ALA A 56 8.39 -8.28 -0.53
CA ALA A 56 7.54 -8.16 0.66
C ALA A 56 8.16 -7.28 1.74
N TRP A 57 9.44 -7.48 2.05
CA TRP A 57 10.18 -6.67 3.00
C TRP A 57 10.31 -5.22 2.54
N PHE A 58 10.63 -5.01 1.27
CA PHE A 58 10.75 -3.68 0.69
C PHE A 58 9.41 -2.94 0.76
N MET A 59 8.30 -3.58 0.37
CA MET A 59 6.96 -2.99 0.50
C MET A 59 6.57 -2.69 1.94
N ALA A 60 6.94 -3.56 2.89
CA ALA A 60 6.67 -3.33 4.31
C ALA A 60 7.35 -2.05 4.81
N TYR A 61 8.57 -1.77 4.34
CA TYR A 61 9.27 -0.53 4.67
C TYR A 61 8.53 0.73 4.22
N PHE A 62 7.86 0.70 3.05
CA PHE A 62 7.09 1.85 2.55
C PHE A 62 5.66 1.92 3.10
N ILE A 63 5.03 0.79 3.38
CA ILE A 63 3.64 0.78 3.86
C ILE A 63 3.53 1.24 5.31
N LEU A 64 4.55 0.99 6.13
CA LEU A 64 4.57 1.41 7.53
C LEU A 64 4.49 2.94 7.70
N PRO A 65 5.27 3.78 7.00
CA PRO A 65 5.12 5.23 7.09
C PRO A 65 3.81 5.72 6.48
N VAL A 66 3.32 5.12 5.38
CA VAL A 66 1.98 5.42 4.84
C VAL A 66 0.90 5.14 5.90
N TRP A 67 1.02 4.02 6.59
CA TRP A 67 0.11 3.65 7.65
C TRP A 67 0.18 4.60 8.84
N ALA A 68 1.37 4.85 9.37
CA ALA A 68 1.57 5.67 10.55
C ALA A 68 1.19 7.14 10.33
N LEU A 69 1.56 7.72 9.18
CA LEU A 69 1.43 9.15 8.94
C LEU A 69 0.11 9.56 8.29
N ILE A 70 -0.55 8.65 7.57
CA ILE A 70 -1.70 9.00 6.72
C ILE A 70 -2.92 8.19 7.11
N LEU A 71 -2.80 6.86 7.16
CA LEU A 71 -3.96 6.00 7.43
C LEU A 71 -4.41 6.07 8.90
N ILE A 72 -3.50 6.00 9.88
CA ILE A 72 -3.87 6.12 11.29
C ILE A 72 -4.61 7.45 11.56
N PRO A 73 -4.10 8.62 11.13
CA PRO A 73 -4.82 9.87 11.32
C PRO A 73 -6.17 9.91 10.60
N LEU A 74 -6.23 9.41 9.36
CA LEU A 74 -7.47 9.33 8.59
C LEU A 74 -8.52 8.46 9.31
N TYR A 75 -8.10 7.33 9.88
CA TYR A 75 -8.98 6.37 10.54
C TYR A 75 -9.41 6.78 11.96
N LEU A 76 -8.58 7.56 12.67
CA LEU A 76 -8.88 8.01 14.03
C LEU A 76 -9.60 9.36 14.07
N PHE A 77 -9.25 10.30 13.19
CA PHE A 77 -9.72 11.68 13.29
C PHE A 77 -10.80 12.05 12.26
N ILE A 78 -10.91 11.33 11.14
CA ILE A 78 -11.86 11.70 10.07
C ILE A 78 -13.14 10.87 10.18
N PRO A 79 -14.31 11.50 10.34
CA PRO A 79 -15.57 10.78 10.43
C PRO A 79 -15.86 10.00 9.14
N SER A 80 -16.40 8.78 9.28
CA SER A 80 -16.72 7.88 8.16
C SER A 80 -17.83 8.39 7.23
N SER A 81 -18.52 9.47 7.60
CA SER A 81 -19.44 10.24 6.77
C SER A 81 -18.75 11.20 5.79
N SER A 82 -17.45 11.48 5.95
CA SER A 82 -16.71 12.39 5.08
C SER A 82 -16.59 11.86 3.64
N MET A 83 -16.53 12.77 2.66
CA MET A 83 -16.31 12.43 1.26
C MET A 83 -14.99 11.69 1.03
N LEU A 84 -13.99 11.86 1.90
CA LEU A 84 -12.71 11.16 1.84
C LEU A 84 -12.85 9.63 1.90
N TRP A 85 -13.91 9.13 2.52
CA TRP A 85 -14.22 7.71 2.63
C TRP A 85 -14.95 7.14 1.40
N ARG A 86 -15.19 7.94 0.36
CA ARG A 86 -15.68 7.43 -0.92
C ARG A 86 -14.55 6.67 -1.60
N TRP A 87 -14.84 5.47 -2.07
CA TRP A 87 -13.85 4.55 -2.62
C TRP A 87 -12.89 5.20 -3.64
N PRO A 88 -13.30 5.98 -4.65
CA PRO A 88 -12.34 6.57 -5.60
C PRO A 88 -11.46 7.63 -4.95
N ILE A 89 -12.00 8.41 -4.00
CA ILE A 89 -11.27 9.49 -3.36
C ILE A 89 -10.22 8.92 -2.41
N CYS A 90 -10.60 7.95 -1.56
CA CYS A 90 -9.65 7.27 -0.68
C CYS A 90 -8.56 6.60 -1.51
N THR A 91 -8.90 5.84 -2.54
CA THR A 91 -7.92 5.17 -3.40
C THR A 91 -6.94 6.15 -4.03
N LEU A 92 -7.41 7.28 -4.57
CA LEU A 92 -6.53 8.32 -5.13
C LEU A 92 -5.64 8.95 -4.05
N CYS A 93 -6.17 9.24 -2.86
CA CYS A 93 -5.39 9.76 -1.75
C CYS A 93 -4.32 8.77 -1.28
N GLY A 94 -4.67 7.49 -1.15
CA GLY A 94 -3.74 6.42 -0.79
C GLY A 94 -2.65 6.21 -1.84
N ALA A 95 -3.03 6.26 -3.13
CA ALA A 95 -2.10 6.17 -4.25
C ALA A 95 -1.11 7.36 -4.25
N ALA A 96 -1.62 8.58 -4.12
CA ALA A 96 -0.80 9.79 -4.05
C ALA A 96 0.13 9.79 -2.83
N ALA A 97 -0.38 9.33 -1.68
CA ALA A 97 0.40 9.14 -0.46
C ALA A 97 1.58 8.18 -0.65
N GLY A 98 1.32 7.01 -1.26
CA GLY A 98 2.36 6.04 -1.58
C GLY A 98 3.42 6.62 -2.52
N PHE A 99 2.98 7.33 -3.57
CA PHE A 99 3.88 8.00 -4.50
C PHE A 99 4.75 9.07 -3.83
N LEU A 100 4.16 9.91 -2.98
CA LEU A 100 4.87 10.99 -2.28
C LEU A 100 5.90 10.45 -1.28
N ILE A 101 5.58 9.38 -0.56
CA ILE A 101 6.52 8.77 0.39
C ILE A 101 7.73 8.19 -0.32
N VAL A 102 7.54 7.50 -1.44
CA VAL A 102 8.66 7.04 -2.27
C VAL A 102 9.45 8.23 -2.82
N SER A 103 8.77 9.28 -3.29
CA SER A 103 9.42 10.51 -3.76
C SER A 103 10.31 11.12 -2.67
N LEU A 104 9.86 11.14 -1.41
CA LEU A 104 10.65 11.65 -0.29
C LEU A 104 11.85 10.75 0.01
N VAL A 105 11.69 9.43 -0.01
CA VAL A 105 12.77 8.47 0.26
C VAL A 105 13.85 8.50 -0.83
N PHE A 106 13.45 8.63 -2.10
CA PHE A 106 14.37 8.71 -3.24
C PHE A 106 14.83 10.14 -3.58
N GLY A 107 14.47 11.14 -2.75
CA GLY A 107 14.98 12.50 -2.87
C GLY A 107 14.36 13.36 -3.99
N GLY A 108 13.19 12.99 -4.52
CA GLY A 108 12.43 13.82 -5.46
C GLY A 108 11.45 13.05 -6.35
N ILE A 109 10.77 13.80 -7.23
CA ILE A 109 9.90 13.23 -8.26
C ILE A 109 10.79 12.76 -9.43
N PRO A 110 10.66 11.50 -9.89
CA PRO A 110 11.46 10.97 -10.97
C PRO A 110 11.23 11.77 -12.26
N ARG A 111 12.29 12.37 -12.82
CA ARG A 111 12.22 12.95 -14.17
C ARG A 111 12.16 11.84 -15.20
N VAL A 112 11.19 11.92 -16.11
CA VAL A 112 11.03 10.97 -17.22
C VAL A 112 12.35 10.89 -17.99
N GLY A 113 12.94 9.69 -18.08
CA GLY A 113 14.22 9.44 -18.78
C GLY A 113 15.50 9.41 -17.93
N HIS A 114 15.46 9.81 -16.65
CA HIS A 114 16.66 9.81 -15.77
C HIS A 114 16.62 8.77 -14.64
N VAL A 115 15.60 7.92 -14.60
CA VAL A 115 15.32 7.03 -13.48
C VAL A 115 15.43 5.59 -13.96
N SER A 116 16.18 4.76 -13.22
CA SER A 116 16.33 3.34 -13.55
C SER A 116 14.97 2.64 -13.54
N SER A 117 14.80 1.60 -14.35
CA SER A 117 13.59 0.78 -14.40
C SER A 117 13.17 0.28 -13.00
N GLY A 118 14.15 -0.07 -12.16
CA GLY A 118 13.91 -0.50 -10.77
C GLY A 118 13.35 0.60 -9.86
N ALA A 119 13.76 1.84 -10.05
CA ALA A 119 13.21 2.96 -9.30
C ALA A 119 11.76 3.24 -9.71
N TRP A 120 11.44 3.25 -11.02
CA TRP A 120 10.05 3.34 -11.50
C TRP A 120 9.15 2.22 -10.97
N ALA A 121 9.67 0.99 -10.94
CA ALA A 121 8.95 -0.12 -10.32
C ALA A 121 8.60 0.21 -8.86
N SER A 122 9.52 0.79 -8.09
CA SER A 122 9.27 1.15 -6.68
C SER A 122 8.13 2.17 -6.51
N TYR A 123 8.04 3.18 -7.38
CA TYR A 123 6.93 4.14 -7.39
C TYR A 123 5.58 3.47 -7.68
N ILE A 124 5.54 2.60 -8.70
CA ILE A 124 4.33 1.88 -9.08
C ILE A 124 3.86 0.99 -7.92
N ARG A 125 4.78 0.22 -7.32
CA ARG A 125 4.48 -0.66 -6.19
C ARG A 125 3.88 0.13 -5.03
N ALA A 126 4.52 1.22 -4.59
CA ALA A 126 4.00 2.00 -3.48
C ALA A 126 2.65 2.68 -3.78
N THR A 127 2.44 3.12 -5.02
CA THR A 127 1.17 3.70 -5.47
C THR A 127 0.04 2.67 -5.40
N ILE A 128 0.29 1.44 -5.90
CA ILE A 128 -0.67 0.33 -5.82
C ILE A 128 -0.96 -0.03 -4.37
N VAL A 129 0.08 -0.23 -3.56
CA VAL A 129 -0.04 -0.57 -2.15
C VAL A 129 -0.90 0.46 -1.42
N GLY A 130 -0.54 1.75 -1.51
CA GLY A 130 -1.27 2.81 -0.83
C GLY A 130 -2.73 2.94 -1.31
N GLY A 131 -2.96 2.83 -2.62
CA GLY A 131 -4.28 2.88 -3.22
C GLY A 131 -5.19 1.72 -2.78
N VAL A 132 -4.67 0.49 -2.82
CA VAL A 132 -5.42 -0.72 -2.40
C VAL A 132 -5.68 -0.70 -0.90
N THR A 133 -4.70 -0.29 -0.07
CA THR A 133 -4.91 -0.18 1.36
C THR A 133 -6.02 0.82 1.71
N CYS A 134 -6.04 2.01 1.07
CA CYS A 134 -7.14 2.96 1.30
C CYS A 134 -8.47 2.45 0.73
N LEU A 135 -8.44 1.75 -0.41
CA LEU A 135 -9.65 1.11 -0.96
C LEU A 135 -10.26 0.15 0.06
N ILE A 136 -9.47 -0.78 0.59
CA ILE A 136 -9.92 -1.74 1.60
C ILE A 136 -10.39 -1.02 2.86
N GLY A 137 -9.68 0.02 3.28
CA GLY A 137 -10.13 0.94 4.33
C GLY A 137 -11.53 1.48 4.06
N SER A 138 -11.75 2.03 2.87
CA SER A 138 -13.03 2.62 2.46
C SER A 138 -14.18 1.60 2.42
N LEU A 139 -13.89 0.37 2.00
CA LEU A 139 -14.86 -0.74 2.00
C LEU A 139 -15.16 -1.21 3.42
N THR A 140 -14.17 -1.14 4.30
CA THR A 140 -14.29 -1.50 5.72
C THR A 140 -14.64 -0.32 6.62
N LYS A 141 -15.05 0.82 6.05
CA LYS A 141 -15.33 2.07 6.79
C LYS A 141 -16.30 1.92 7.98
N HIS A 142 -17.18 0.93 7.93
CA HIS A 142 -18.14 0.60 8.99
C HIS A 142 -17.47 0.15 10.31
N MET A 143 -16.22 -0.33 10.24
CA MET A 143 -15.41 -0.66 11.41
C MET A 143 -14.82 0.58 12.10
N PHE A 144 -14.76 1.70 11.38
CA PHE A 144 -14.20 2.97 11.84
C PHE A 144 -15.35 3.94 12.14
N LYS A 145 -15.96 3.80 13.32
CA LYS A 145 -16.88 4.82 13.83
C LYS A 145 -16.07 5.98 14.40
N PRO A 146 -16.28 7.24 14.02
CA PRO A 146 -15.79 8.35 14.84
C PRO A 146 -16.42 8.23 16.23
N ALA A 147 -15.60 8.38 17.28
CA ALA A 147 -16.11 8.57 18.63
C ALA A 147 -16.74 9.97 18.66
N ILE A 148 -18.08 10.01 18.59
CA ILE A 148 -18.88 11.13 19.09
C ILE A 148 -19.72 10.55 20.21
#